data_AF-A0A8X6FE43-F1
#
_entry.id   AF-A0A8X6FE43-F1
#
_cell.length_a   1.000
_cell.length_b   1.000
_cell.length_c   1.000
_cell.angle_alpha   90.00
_cell.angle_beta   90.00
_cell.angle_gamma   90.00
#
_symmetry.space_group_name_H-M   'P 1'
#
loop_
_entity.id
_entity.type
_entity.pdbx_description
1 polymer ?
#
loop_
_entity_poly.entity_id
_entity_poly.type
_entity_poly.pdbx_seq_one_letter_code
_entity_poly.pdbx_strand_id
1 'polypeptide(L)'
;MSITWDSFRRRPEATQCYNCNYFHHSSQYCDIKTRCLKCTQEHWTSDCPIKERIEKPECINCKTKGHMANSKQCPKYPKTNPKKGDPNKITPPKTNLTLTKLKIPQSQ
;
A
#
# COMPACT_ATOMS: atom_id res chain seq x y z
N MET A 1 35.84 17.92 4.79
CA MET A 1 34.57 17.16 4.75
C MET A 1 33.84 17.51 3.47
N SER A 2 33.74 16.56 2.54
CA SER A 2 33.03 16.74 1.27
C SER A 2 31.61 16.18 1.39
N ILE A 3 30.60 17.01 1.09
CA ILE A 3 29.21 16.56 0.98
C ILE A 3 28.98 16.20 -0.50
N THR A 4 28.61 14.95 -0.77
CA THR A 4 28.23 14.48 -2.10
C THR A 4 26.72 14.23 -2.14
N TRP A 5 26.04 14.81 -3.12
CA TRP A 5 24.61 14.59 -3.35
C TRP A 5 24.42 13.38 -4.27
N ASP A 6 23.66 12.36 -3.82
CA ASP A 6 23.17 11.28 -4.70
C ASP A 6 21.82 11.68 -5.29
N SER A 7 21.61 11.37 -6.57
CA SER A 7 20.35 11.63 -7.25
C SER A 7 19.22 10.77 -6.66
N PHE A 8 18.05 11.37 -6.42
CA PHE A 8 16.88 10.64 -5.94
C PHE A 8 16.47 9.52 -6.90
N ARG A 9 16.53 8.27 -6.43
CA ARG A 9 16.14 7.09 -7.21
C ARG A 9 14.68 6.75 -6.89
N ARG A 10 13.79 7.00 -7.86
CA ARG A 10 12.40 6.54 -7.77
C ARG A 10 12.38 5.02 -7.68
N ARG A 11 11.73 4.52 -6.65
CA ARG A 11 11.36 3.12 -6.52
C ARG A 11 10.34 2.79 -7.60
N PRO A 12 10.60 1.81 -8.48
CA PRO A 12 9.65 1.46 -9.51
C PRO A 12 8.40 0.82 -8.90
N GLU A 13 8.49 0.16 -7.74
CA GLU A 13 7.36 -0.55 -7.13
C GLU A 13 6.14 0.34 -6.82
N ALA A 14 4.95 -0.25 -6.91
CA ALA A 14 3.74 0.44 -6.49
C ALA A 14 3.71 0.59 -4.96
N THR A 15 3.23 1.74 -4.49
CA THR A 15 3.00 1.99 -3.08
C THR A 15 2.08 0.94 -2.48
N GLN A 16 2.52 0.27 -1.42
CA GLN A 16 1.71 -0.63 -0.60
C GLN A 16 1.26 0.09 0.67
N CYS A 17 -0.02 -0.01 0.99
CA CYS A 17 -0.59 0.55 2.21
C CYS A 17 -0.28 -0.37 3.41
N TYR A 18 0.39 0.15 4.44
CA TYR A 18 0.68 -0.57 5.68
C TYR A 18 -0.56 -0.90 6.53
N ASN A 19 -1.66 -0.14 6.38
CA ASN A 19 -2.92 -0.39 7.08
C ASN A 19 -3.63 -1.63 6.50
N CYS A 20 -3.95 -1.64 5.21
CA CYS A 20 -4.78 -2.69 4.59
C CYS A 20 -4.01 -3.67 3.69
N ASN A 21 -2.72 -3.47 3.46
CA ASN A 21 -1.81 -4.26 2.62
C ASN A 21 -2.13 -4.29 1.11
N TYR A 22 -3.06 -3.47 0.63
CA TYR A 22 -3.33 -3.25 -0.79
C TYR A 22 -2.37 -2.25 -1.43
N PHE A 23 -2.39 -2.18 -2.76
CA PHE A 23 -1.54 -1.30 -3.56
C PHE A 23 -2.23 0.01 -3.96
N HIS A 24 -1.43 0.98 -4.41
CA HIS A 24 -1.82 2.26 -5.03
C HIS A 24 -2.35 3.35 -4.09
N HIS A 25 -2.18 3.21 -2.77
CA HIS A 25 -2.49 4.28 -1.82
C HIS A 25 -1.60 4.18 -0.57
N SER A 26 -1.50 5.29 0.18
CA SER A 26 -0.79 5.35 1.45
C SER A 26 -1.73 5.09 2.62
N SER A 27 -1.18 4.73 3.78
CA SER A 27 -1.98 4.47 4.98
C SER A 27 -2.63 5.70 5.59
N GLN A 28 -2.15 6.91 5.25
CA GLN A 28 -2.70 8.17 5.75
C GLN A 28 -4.13 8.42 5.25
N TYR A 29 -4.46 7.93 4.05
CA TYR A 29 -5.76 8.12 3.40
C TYR A 29 -6.49 6.78 3.22
N CYS A 30 -6.32 5.86 4.17
CA CYS A 30 -6.88 4.52 4.11
C CYS A 30 -7.97 4.34 5.16
N ASP A 31 -9.23 4.33 4.71
CA ASP A 31 -10.40 4.08 5.57
C ASP A 31 -10.71 2.58 5.74
N ILE A 32 -9.87 1.70 5.19
CA ILE A 32 -10.03 0.25 5.30
C ILE A 32 -9.49 -0.20 6.65
N LYS A 33 -10.20 -1.13 7.29
CA LYS A 33 -9.74 -1.79 8.52
C LYS A 33 -8.34 -2.38 8.36
N THR A 34 -7.54 -2.29 9.42
CA THR A 34 -6.19 -2.86 9.47
C THR A 34 -6.22 -4.35 9.26
N ARG A 35 -5.30 -4.88 8.45
CA ARG A 35 -5.15 -6.32 8.26
C ARG A 35 -3.74 -6.79 8.54
N CYS A 36 -3.64 -7.90 9.26
CA CYS A 36 -2.38 -8.52 9.59
C CYS A 36 -1.78 -9.22 8.37
N LEU A 37 -0.52 -8.93 8.05
CA LEU A 37 0.17 -9.54 6.91
C LEU A 37 0.44 -11.04 7.11
N LYS A 38 0.49 -11.50 8.37
CA LYS A 38 0.76 -12.89 8.73
C LYS A 38 -0.48 -13.78 8.58
N CYS A 39 -1.58 -13.38 9.22
CA CYS A 39 -2.77 -14.23 9.41
C CYS A 39 -4.04 -13.70 8.74
N THR A 40 -3.93 -12.60 7.98
CA THR A 40 -5.03 -11.97 7.21
C THR A 40 -6.22 -11.44 8.03
N GLN A 41 -6.16 -11.55 9.36
CA GLN A 41 -7.19 -11.08 10.29
C GLN A 41 -7.13 -9.55 10.55
N GLU A 42 -8.21 -9.02 11.12
CA GLU A 42 -8.39 -7.59 11.40
C GLU A 42 -7.59 -7.13 12.66
N HIS A 43 -6.28 -6.94 12.53
CA HIS A 43 -5.41 -6.34 13.55
C HIS A 43 -4.05 -5.92 12.96
N TRP A 44 -3.28 -5.14 13.72
CA TRP A 44 -1.89 -4.80 13.37
C TRP A 44 -0.97 -6.01 13.51
N THR A 45 0.07 -6.09 12.68
CA THR A 45 1.04 -7.22 12.77
C THR A 45 1.73 -7.31 14.14
N SER A 46 1.82 -6.19 14.87
CA SER A 46 2.33 -6.11 16.25
C SER A 46 1.45 -6.85 17.26
N ASP A 47 0.13 -6.82 17.07
CA ASP A 47 -0.85 -7.42 17.98
C ASP A 47 -1.18 -8.87 17.59
N CYS A 48 -0.44 -9.43 16.63
CA CYS A 48 -0.73 -10.76 16.12
C CYS A 48 -0.39 -11.83 17.17
N PRO A 49 -1.34 -12.74 17.51
CA PRO A 49 -1.07 -13.83 18.46
C PRO A 49 -0.04 -14.82 17.90
N ILE A 50 0.11 -14.87 16.57
CA ILE A 50 1.07 -15.75 15.89
C ILE A 50 2.45 -15.09 15.90
N LYS A 51 3.28 -15.52 16.85
CA LYS A 51 4.69 -15.12 16.95
C LYS A 51 5.60 -16.03 16.11
N GLU A 52 5.16 -17.24 15.83
CA GLU A 52 5.90 -18.23 15.06
C GLU A 52 5.86 -17.96 13.55
N ARG A 53 6.80 -18.58 12.83
CA ARG A 53 6.83 -18.51 11.37
C ARG A 53 5.75 -19.41 10.79
N ILE A 54 4.79 -18.81 10.09
CA ILE A 54 3.80 -19.56 9.32
C ILE A 54 4.49 -20.10 8.06
N GLU A 55 4.53 -21.43 7.90
CA GLU A 55 5.17 -22.07 6.73
C GLU A 55 4.49 -21.70 5.40
N LYS A 56 3.16 -21.57 5.41
CA LYS A 56 2.35 -21.29 4.23
C LYS A 56 1.43 -20.08 4.47
N PRO A 57 1.98 -18.84 4.48
CA PRO A 57 1.16 -17.65 4.67
C PRO A 57 0.17 -17.49 3.53
N GLU A 58 -1.00 -16.96 3.84
CA GLU A 58 -2.01 -16.63 2.83
C GLU A 58 -1.87 -15.17 2.38
N CYS A 59 -1.87 -14.97 1.07
CA CYS A 59 -1.78 -13.64 0.49
C CYS A 59 -3.14 -12.91 0.53
N ILE A 60 -3.17 -11.72 1.13
CA ILE A 60 -4.38 -10.87 1.21
C ILE A 60 -4.91 -10.49 -0.19
N ASN A 61 -4.01 -10.33 -1.17
CA ASN A 61 -4.36 -9.83 -2.51
C ASN A 61 -4.92 -10.94 -3.40
N CYS A 62 -4.24 -12.10 -3.48
CA CYS A 62 -4.62 -13.20 -4.36
C CYS A 62 -5.29 -14.39 -3.65
N LYS A 63 -5.38 -14.40 -2.32
CA LYS A 63 -5.99 -15.46 -1.50
C LYS A 63 -5.35 -16.85 -1.73
N THR A 64 -4.10 -16.89 -2.18
CA THR A 64 -3.35 -18.14 -2.33
C THR A 64 -2.36 -18.29 -1.19
N LYS A 65 -2.14 -19.55 -0.78
CA LYS A 65 -1.15 -19.90 0.25
C LYS A 65 0.24 -20.02 -0.37
N GLY A 66 1.28 -19.68 0.41
CA GLY A 66 2.68 -19.83 0.04
C GLY A 66 3.45 -18.51 -0.09
N HIS A 67 2.79 -17.35 -0.05
CA HIS A 67 3.47 -16.05 -0.03
C HIS A 67 2.64 -14.97 0.68
N MET A 68 3.32 -13.91 1.14
CA MET A 68 2.70 -12.74 1.77
C MET A 68 2.29 -11.69 0.73
N ALA A 69 1.39 -10.77 1.11
CA ALA A 69 0.87 -9.73 0.20
C ALA A 69 1.93 -8.80 -0.38
N ASN A 70 3.07 -8.63 0.30
CA ASN A 70 4.22 -7.83 -0.16
C ASN A 70 5.14 -8.58 -1.15
N SER A 71 4.91 -9.87 -1.40
CA SER A 71 5.80 -10.69 -2.22
C SER A 71 5.60 -10.40 -3.71
N LYS A 72 6.71 -10.21 -4.42
CA LYS A 72 6.75 -10.08 -5.89
C LYS A 72 6.29 -11.35 -6.63
N GLN A 73 6.22 -12.47 -5.91
CA GLN A 73 5.70 -13.73 -6.44
C GLN A 73 4.17 -13.73 -6.55
N CYS A 74 3.49 -12.72 -5.99
CA CYS A 74 2.05 -12.60 -6.10
C CYS A 74 1.64 -12.30 -7.56
N PRO A 75 0.72 -13.05 -8.16
CA PRO A 75 0.25 -12.78 -9.53
C PRO A 75 -0.47 -11.42 -9.65
N LYS A 76 -1.01 -10.91 -8.53
CA LYS A 76 -1.64 -9.59 -8.45
C LYS A 76 -0.67 -8.48 -8.03
N TYR A 77 0.61 -8.79 -7.87
CA TYR A 77 1.60 -7.76 -7.59
C TYR A 77 1.67 -6.79 -8.78
N PRO A 78 1.52 -5.48 -8.55
CA PRO A 78 1.51 -4.50 -9.64
C PRO A 78 2.86 -4.49 -10.35
N LYS A 79 2.84 -4.86 -11.63
CA LYS A 79 3.99 -4.74 -12.53
C LYS A 79 4.05 -3.30 -13.01
N THR A 80 4.84 -2.50 -12.31
CA THR A 80 5.15 -1.14 -12.74
C THR A 80 6.12 -1.22 -13.91
N ASN A 81 5.62 -1.00 -15.12
CA ASN A 81 6.53 -0.69 -16.21
C ASN A 81 7.16 0.67 -15.88
N PRO A 82 8.49 0.79 -15.79
CA PRO A 82 9.12 2.09 -15.66
C PRO A 82 8.83 2.82 -16.97
N LYS A 83 7.72 3.55 -17.05
CA LYS A 83 7.58 4.54 -18.10
C LYS A 83 8.75 5.49 -17.87
N LYS A 84 9.57 5.68 -18.90
CA LYS A 84 10.53 6.77 -18.99
C LYS A 84 9.72 8.08 -19.01
N GLY A 85 9.10 8.41 -17.88
CA GLY A 85 8.41 9.66 -17.66
C GLY A 85 9.43 10.62 -17.12
N ASP A 86 9.64 11.72 -17.82
CA ASP A 86 10.52 12.80 -17.38
C ASP A 86 10.28 13.09 -15.90
N PRO A 87 11.33 13.12 -15.06
CA PRO A 87 11.19 13.43 -13.64
C PRO A 87 10.55 14.81 -13.39
N ASN A 88 10.42 15.65 -14.43
CA ASN A 88 9.88 17.00 -14.41
C ASN A 88 8.37 17.14 -14.74
N LYS A 89 7.62 16.05 -14.94
CA LYS A 89 6.15 16.13 -14.98
C LYS A 89 5.54 15.64 -13.67
N ILE A 90 5.47 16.52 -12.69
CA ILE A 90 4.41 16.48 -11.68
C ILE A 90 3.17 17.00 -12.40
N THR A 91 2.44 16.13 -13.11
CA THR A 91 1.05 16.46 -13.41
C THR A 91 0.26 16.14 -12.16
N PRO A 92 -0.25 17.15 -11.41
CA PRO A 92 -1.23 16.86 -10.38
C PRO A 92 -2.39 16.08 -11.02
N PRO A 93 -3.01 15.12 -10.32
CA PRO A 93 -4.25 14.54 -10.78
C PRO A 93 -5.22 15.70 -11.02
N LYS A 94 -5.77 15.81 -12.24
CA LYS A 94 -6.87 16.73 -12.52
C LYS A 94 -8.10 16.17 -11.80
N THR A 95 -8.20 16.46 -10.50
CA THR A 95 -9.38 16.13 -9.71
C THR A 95 -10.45 17.17 -10.02
N ASN A 96 -11.20 16.99 -11.10
CA ASN A 96 -12.51 17.60 -11.23
C ASN A 96 -13.50 16.74 -10.43
N LEU A 97 -13.39 16.75 -9.10
CA LEU A 97 -14.51 16.38 -8.24
C LEU A 97 -15.00 17.68 -7.62
N THR A 98 -16.06 18.22 -8.23
CA THR A 98 -16.93 19.21 -7.66
C THR A 98 -17.30 18.79 -6.25
N LEU A 99 -16.84 19.56 -5.27
CA LEU A 99 -17.20 19.42 -3.86
C LEU A 99 -18.66 19.85 -3.70
N THR A 100 -19.61 19.00 -4.06
CA THR A 100 -21.00 19.14 -3.62
C THR A 100 -21.07 18.69 -2.17
N LYS A 101 -20.95 19.69 -1.30
CA LYS A 101 -21.28 19.75 0.13
C LYS A 101 -22.39 18.77 0.52
N LEU A 102 -22.04 17.57 0.97
CA LEU A 102 -22.95 16.72 1.75
C LEU A 102 -22.76 17.03 3.22
N LYS A 103 -23.74 17.78 3.73
CA LYS A 103 -23.91 18.20 5.11
C LYS A 103 -24.37 16.96 5.89
N ILE A 104 -23.55 16.43 6.79
CA ILE A 104 -23.97 15.38 7.73
C ILE A 104 -24.29 16.08 9.07
N PRO A 105 -25.54 16.02 9.56
CA PRO A 105 -25.93 16.61 10.84
C PRO A 105 -25.32 15.80 11.99
N GLN A 106 -24.84 16.50 13.01
CA GLN A 106 -24.39 15.89 14.26
C GLN A 106 -25.60 15.29 14.97
N SER A 107 -25.56 13.99 15.27
CA SER A 107 -26.47 13.38 16.23
C SER A 107 -25.94 13.64 17.63
N GLN A 108 -26.87 14.07 18.48
CA GLN A 108 -26.78 14.20 19.93
C GLN A 108 -26.46 12.86 20.58
#